data_AF-A0A426YHI4-F1
#
_entry.id   AF-A0A426YHI4-F1
#
_cell.length_a   1.000
_cell.length_b   1.000
_cell.length_c   1.000
_cell.angle_alpha   90.00
_cell.angle_beta   90.00
_cell.angle_gamma   90.00
#
_symmetry.space_group_name_H-M   'P 1'
#
loop_
_entity.id
_entity.type
_entity.pdbx_description
1 polymer ?
#
loop_
_entity_poly.entity_id
_entity_poly.type
_entity_poly.pdbx_seq_one_letter_code
_entity_poly.pdbx_strand_id
1 'polypeptide(L)'
;MVFPTLRVEHYKSATSDAQLHENLDLLEEKCVEARLRELTYKKAVARLYNNRGKLAPTQEGLYRVVKIIREGTYILVNLDGRHLPRT
;
A
#
# COMPACT_ATOMS: atom_id res chain seq x y z
N MET A 1 -22.34 9.54 44.78
CA MET A 1 -23.35 10.31 44.01
C MET A 1 -22.64 10.85 42.78
N VAL A 2 -23.12 10.55 41.56
CA VAL A 2 -22.48 10.99 40.29
C VAL A 2 -23.24 12.20 39.77
N PHE A 3 -22.54 13.30 39.50
CA PHE A 3 -23.13 14.52 38.94
C PHE A 3 -22.93 14.57 37.43
N PRO A 4 -23.97 14.92 36.65
CA PRO A 4 -23.84 15.08 35.21
C PRO A 4 -22.92 16.26 34.87
N THR A 5 -22.27 16.17 33.71
CA THR A 5 -21.47 17.27 33.16
C THR A 5 -22.37 18.20 32.33
N LEU A 6 -22.02 19.47 32.21
CA LEU A 6 -22.78 20.45 31.39
C LEU A 6 -23.04 19.96 29.96
N ARG A 7 -22.11 19.18 29.39
CA ARG A 7 -22.27 18.58 28.05
C ARG A 7 -23.41 17.56 27.99
N VAL A 8 -23.64 16.81 29.08
CA VAL A 8 -24.73 15.85 29.21
C VAL A 8 -26.05 16.58 29.50
N GLU A 9 -26.02 17.64 30.31
CA GLU A 9 -27.22 18.43 30.62
C GLU A 9 -27.79 19.15 29.39
N HIS A 10 -26.93 19.63 28.49
CA HIS A 10 -27.33 20.34 27.28
C HIS A 10 -27.36 19.46 26.01
N TYR A 11 -27.28 18.13 26.15
CA TYR A 11 -27.26 17.22 25.02
C TYR A 11 -28.60 17.20 24.28
N LYS A 12 -28.59 17.60 23.00
CA LYS A 12 -29.72 17.43 22.08
C LYS A 12 -29.43 16.26 21.14
N SER A 13 -30.05 15.11 21.42
CA SER A 13 -29.90 13.88 20.62
C SER A 13 -30.24 14.10 19.15
N ALA A 14 -31.43 14.64 18.85
CA ALA A 14 -31.91 14.75 17.47
C ALA A 14 -31.02 15.59 16.55
N THR A 15 -30.40 16.67 17.07
CA THR A 15 -29.45 17.48 16.28
C THR A 15 -28.08 16.80 16.18
N SER A 16 -27.64 16.12 17.24
CA SER A 16 -26.39 15.35 17.25
C SER A 16 -26.45 14.19 16.26
N ASP A 17 -27.60 13.52 16.15
CA ASP A 17 -27.79 12.37 15.27
C ASP A 17 -27.78 12.80 13.79
N ALA A 18 -28.49 13.88 13.45
CA ALA A 18 -28.46 14.45 12.10
C ALA A 18 -27.05 14.90 11.69
N GLN A 19 -26.34 15.60 12.57
CA GLN A 19 -24.96 16.03 12.33
C GLN A 19 -24.00 14.84 12.19
N LEU A 20 -24.21 13.76 12.95
CA LEU A 20 -23.40 12.55 12.83
C LEU A 20 -23.61 11.90 11.46
N HIS A 21 -24.85 11.84 10.97
CA HIS A 21 -25.15 11.29 9.66
C HIS A 21 -24.47 12.08 8.53
N GLU A 22 -24.53 13.40 8.55
CA GLU A 22 -23.84 14.26 7.57
C GLU A 22 -22.32 14.05 7.59
N ASN A 23 -21.72 13.91 8.77
CA ASN A 23 -20.29 13.65 8.88
C ASN A 23 -19.92 12.26 8.33
N LEU A 24 -20.76 11.25 8.55
CA LEU A 24 -20.54 9.90 8.03
C LEU A 24 -20.63 9.87 6.50
N ASP A 25 -21.61 10.55 5.92
CA ASP A 25 -21.76 10.69 4.46
C ASP A 25 -20.51 11.36 3.84
N LEU A 26 -20.05 12.46 4.43
CA LEU A 26 -18.83 13.14 4.00
C LEU A 26 -17.58 12.24 4.12
N LEU A 27 -17.46 11.47 5.20
CA LEU A 27 -16.36 10.52 5.38
C LEU A 27 -16.39 9.42 4.32
N GLU A 28 -17.57 8.90 3.99
CA GLU A 28 -17.76 7.91 2.94
C GLU A 28 -17.31 8.46 1.58
N GLU A 29 -17.75 9.68 1.23
CA GLU A 29 -17.34 10.36 0.00
C GLU A 29 -15.81 10.49 -0.10
N LYS A 30 -15.16 10.95 0.99
CA LYS A 30 -13.71 11.12 1.04
C LYS A 30 -12.96 9.78 0.94
N CYS A 31 -13.48 8.73 1.55
CA CYS A 31 -12.90 7.39 1.44
C CYS A 31 -12.99 6.86 0.01
N VAL A 32 -14.14 7.04 -0.66
CA VAL A 32 -14.33 6.64 -2.06
C VAL A 32 -13.40 7.43 -2.98
N GLU A 33 -13.27 8.74 -2.77
CA GLU A 33 -12.37 9.60 -3.53
C GLU A 33 -10.90 9.16 -3.39
N ALA A 34 -10.44 8.92 -2.16
CA ALA A 34 -9.09 8.44 -1.88
C ALA A 34 -8.83 7.08 -2.55
N ARG A 35 -9.80 6.16 -2.49
CA ARG A 35 -9.70 4.84 -3.12
C ARG A 35 -9.62 4.94 -4.64
N LEU A 36 -10.39 5.84 -5.26
CA LEU A 36 -10.33 6.08 -6.70
C LEU A 36 -8.96 6.64 -7.13
N ARG A 37 -8.41 7.59 -6.35
CA ARG A 37 -7.07 8.14 -6.58
C ARG A 37 -6.00 7.05 -6.46
N GLU A 38 -6.09 6.19 -5.46
CA GLU A 38 -5.17 5.06 -5.28
C GLU A 38 -5.20 4.09 -6.46
N LEU A 39 -6.39 3.69 -6.91
CA LEU A 39 -6.56 2.80 -8.06
C LEU A 39 -5.99 3.44 -9.34
N THR A 40 -6.22 4.74 -9.53
CA THR A 40 -5.70 5.49 -10.67
C THR A 40 -4.17 5.54 -10.65
N TYR A 41 -3.58 5.81 -9.49
CA TYR A 41 -2.13 5.80 -9.31
C TYR A 41 -1.53 4.41 -9.59
N LYS A 42 -2.08 3.35 -8.98
CA LYS A 42 -1.63 1.97 -9.23
C LYS A 42 -1.72 1.60 -10.72
N LYS A 43 -2.79 2.01 -11.40
CA LYS A 43 -2.93 1.80 -12.85
C LYS A 43 -1.87 2.57 -13.65
N ALA A 44 -1.59 3.82 -13.31
CA ALA A 44 -0.55 4.61 -13.97
C ALA A 44 0.85 3.99 -13.78
N VAL A 45 1.16 3.54 -12.56
CA VAL A 45 2.41 2.84 -12.24
C VAL A 45 2.51 1.53 -13.01
N ALA A 46 1.46 0.70 -13.00
CA ALA A 46 1.43 -0.54 -13.76
C ALA A 46 1.62 -0.30 -15.27
N ARG A 47 0.98 0.73 -15.84
CA ARG A 47 1.21 1.13 -17.25
C ARG A 47 2.66 1.53 -17.50
N LEU A 48 3.29 2.29 -16.60
CA LEU A 48 4.69 2.66 -16.74
C LEU A 48 5.60 1.42 -16.75
N TYR A 49 5.40 0.48 -15.83
CA TYR A 49 6.17 -0.76 -15.79
C TYR A 49 5.91 -1.67 -17.00
N ASN A 50 4.65 -1.81 -17.42
CA ASN A 50 4.29 -2.63 -18.58
C ASN A 50 4.78 -2.02 -19.90
N ASN A 51 4.69 -0.69 -20.06
CA ASN A 51 5.18 0.02 -21.25
C ASN A 51 6.72 0.11 -21.29
N ARG A 52 7.40 -0.09 -20.16
CA ARG A 52 8.87 -0.24 -20.09
C ARG A 52 9.35 -1.59 -20.62
N GLY A 53 8.48 -2.41 -21.22
CA GLY A 53 8.89 -3.54 -22.04
C GLY A 53 10.05 -3.18 -22.98
N LYS A 54 11.08 -4.04 -22.99
CA LYS A 54 12.39 -3.90 -23.67
C LYS A 54 13.39 -2.86 -23.13
N LEU A 55 13.01 -1.95 -22.22
CA LEU A 55 13.91 -0.93 -21.63
C LEU A 55 13.79 -0.82 -20.10
N ALA A 56 13.39 -1.90 -19.42
CA ALA A 56 13.59 -2.01 -17.99
C ALA A 56 15.11 -2.00 -17.71
N PRO A 57 15.60 -1.46 -16.57
CA PRO A 57 16.90 -1.87 -16.07
C PRO A 57 16.91 -3.40 -16.12
N THR A 58 17.95 -4.02 -16.66
CA THR A 58 18.16 -5.47 -16.62
C THR A 58 18.25 -5.92 -15.16
N GLN A 59 17.13 -5.92 -14.44
CA GLN A 59 16.98 -6.67 -13.22
C GLN A 59 17.00 -8.12 -13.70
N GLU A 60 18.13 -8.78 -13.48
CA GLU A 60 18.48 -10.10 -13.99
C GLU A 60 17.62 -11.25 -13.43
N GLY A 61 16.42 -10.93 -12.97
CA GLY A 61 15.49 -11.82 -12.31
C GLY A 61 15.83 -12.03 -10.85
N LEU A 62 14.96 -12.78 -10.17
CA LEU A 62 15.18 -13.22 -8.81
C LEU A 62 16.31 -14.27 -8.80
N TYR A 63 17.20 -14.23 -7.82
CA TYR A 63 18.29 -15.20 -7.69
C TYR A 63 17.98 -16.27 -6.64
N ARG A 64 18.58 -17.45 -6.80
CA ARG A 64 18.59 -18.50 -5.77
C ARG A 64 20.03 -18.79 -5.34
N VAL A 65 20.23 -18.97 -4.04
CA VAL A 65 21.50 -19.44 -3.48
C VAL A 65 21.60 -20.94 -3.72
N VAL A 66 22.62 -21.37 -4.46
CA VAL A 66 22.84 -22.79 -4.77
C VAL A 66 23.96 -23.38 -3.94
N LYS A 67 24.96 -22.57 -3.55
CA LYS A 67 26.08 -23.02 -2.75
C LYS A 67 26.67 -21.92 -1.90
N ILE A 68 27.09 -22.26 -0.69
CA ILE A 68 27.88 -21.41 0.19
C ILE A 68 29.33 -21.88 0.09
N ILE A 69 30.25 -21.00 -0.30
CA ILE A 69 31.68 -21.33 -0.39
C ILE A 69 32.37 -21.01 0.94
N ARG A 70 32.05 -19.83 1.49
CA ARG A 70 32.52 -19.28 2.77
C ARG A 70 31.42 -18.39 3.35
N GLU A 71 31.45 -18.09 4.63
CA GLU A 71 30.56 -17.07 5.20
C GLU A 71 30.69 -15.76 4.39
N GLY A 72 29.57 -15.28 3.86
CA GLY A 72 29.51 -14.11 3.00
C GLY A 72 29.82 -14.33 1.51
N THR A 73 30.24 -15.54 1.09
CA THR A 73 30.50 -15.87 -0.32
C THR A 73 29.55 -16.95 -0.82
N TYR A 74 28.63 -16.55 -1.69
CA TYR A 74 27.55 -17.38 -2.21
C TYR A 74 27.65 -17.55 -3.73
N ILE A 75 27.31 -18.73 -4.23
CA ILE A 75 27.04 -18.95 -5.65
C ILE A 75 25.54 -18.75 -5.88
N LEU A 76 25.22 -17.79 -6.73
CA LEU A 76 23.87 -17.43 -7.13
C LEU A 76 23.59 -17.92 -8.55
N VAL A 77 22.35 -18.33 -8.78
CA VAL A 77 21.83 -18.74 -10.09
C VAL A 77 20.54 -17.98 -10.36
N ASN A 78 20.37 -17.48 -11.58
CA ASN A 78 19.13 -16.83 -12.03
C ASN A 78 18.02 -17.87 -12.15
N LEU A 79 16.75 -17.44 -12.22
CA LEU A 79 15.63 -18.37 -12.44
C LEU A 79 15.77 -19.22 -13.72
N ASP A 80 16.56 -18.76 -14.69
CA ASP A 80 16.86 -19.47 -15.95
C ASP A 80 17.99 -20.51 -15.82
N GLY A 81 18.52 -20.75 -14.62
CA GLY A 81 19.56 -21.77 -14.38
C GLY A 81 21.00 -21.34 -14.74
N ARG A 82 21.21 -20.09 -15.13
CA ARG A 82 22.56 -19.56 -15.44
C ARG A 82 23.27 -19.05 -14.19
N HIS A 83 24.55 -19.38 -14.04
CA HIS A 83 25.40 -18.83 -12.98
C HIS A 83 25.76 -17.38 -13.26
N LEU A 84 25.70 -16.53 -12.23
CA LEU A 84 26.15 -15.15 -12.35
C LEU A 84 27.68 -15.06 -12.40
N PRO A 85 28.24 -14.15 -13.21
CA PRO A 85 29.67 -13.89 -13.22
C PRO A 85 30.11 -13.40 -11.85
N ARG A 86 31.20 -13.98 -11.34
CA ARG A 86 31.84 -13.57 -10.09
C ARG A 86 32.46 -12.18 -10.33
N THR A 87 31.96 -11.16 -9.63
CA THR A 87 32.59 -9.84 -9.56
C THR A 87 33.60 -9.81 -8.43
#